data_AF-Q8CCI9-F1
#
_entry.id   AF-Q8CCI9-F1
#
_cell.length_a   1.000
_cell.length_b   1.000
_cell.length_c   1.000
_cell.angle_alpha   90.00
_cell.angle_beta   90.00
_cell.angle_gamma   90.00
#
_symmetry.space_group_name_H-M   'P 1'
#
loop_
_entity.id
_entity.type
_entity.pdbx_description
1 polymer ?
#
loop_
_entity_poly.entity_id
_entity_poly.type
_entity_poly.pdbx_seq_one_letter_code
_entity_poly.pdbx_strand_id
1 'polypeptide(L)'
;MFRIRYIHRPCLQVIEAMLVAAVTATVAFVLIYSSRDCQPLQGSSMSYPLQLFCADGEYNSMAAAFFNTPEKSVVSLFHDPPGSYNPMTLGLFTLVYFFLACWTYGLTVSAGVFIPSLLIGAAWGRLFGISLSYLTGAAIWADPGKYALMGAAAQLGGIVRMTLSLTVIMMEATSNVTYGFPIMLVLMTAKIVGDVFIEGLYDMHIQLQSVPFLHWEAPVTSHSLTAREVMSTPVTCLRRREKVGIIVDVLSDTASNHNGFPVVEDVGDTQPARLQGLILRSQLIVLLKHKVFVERSNMGLVQRRLRLKDFRDAYPRFPPIQSIHVSQDERECTMDLSEFMNPSPYTVPQEASLPRVFKLFRALGLRHLVVVDNHNQVVGLVTRKDLARYRLGKGGLEELSLAQT
;
A
#
# COMPACT_ATOMS: atom_id res chain seq x y z
N MET A 1 5.75 -0.31 -16.86
CA MET A 1 4.85 -0.19 -18.04
C MET A 1 4.99 -1.34 -19.04
N PHE A 2 6.20 -1.77 -19.44
CA PHE A 2 6.40 -2.83 -20.44
C PHE A 2 5.65 -4.15 -20.13
N ARG A 3 5.83 -4.70 -18.91
CA ARG A 3 5.14 -5.93 -18.47
C ARG A 3 3.62 -5.83 -18.53
N ILE A 4 3.06 -4.70 -18.10
CA ILE A 4 1.60 -4.45 -18.10
C ILE A 4 1.04 -4.48 -19.53
N ARG A 5 1.77 -3.95 -20.52
CA ARG A 5 1.30 -3.89 -21.91
C ARG A 5 1.53 -5.20 -22.66
N TYR A 6 2.70 -5.81 -22.52
CA TYR A 6 3.12 -6.93 -23.39
C TYR A 6 3.08 -8.30 -22.71
N ILE A 7 3.29 -8.39 -21.40
CA ILE A 7 3.43 -9.66 -20.65
C ILE A 7 2.28 -9.80 -19.63
N HIS A 8 1.05 -9.77 -20.15
CA HIS A 8 -0.17 -9.88 -19.32
C HIS A 8 -0.76 -11.30 -19.30
N ARG A 9 -0.41 -12.17 -20.26
CA ARG A 9 -0.92 -13.55 -20.31
C ARG A 9 -0.19 -14.43 -19.29
N PRO A 10 -0.89 -15.32 -18.56
CA PRO A 10 -0.27 -16.15 -17.52
C PRO A 10 0.86 -17.03 -18.05
N CYS A 11 0.72 -17.59 -19.25
CA CYS A 11 1.79 -18.40 -19.86
C CYS A 11 3.06 -17.59 -20.12
N LEU A 12 2.94 -16.34 -20.59
CA LEU A 12 4.09 -15.48 -20.86
C LEU A 12 4.79 -15.06 -19.57
N GLN A 13 4.04 -14.84 -18.49
CA GLN A 13 4.57 -14.50 -17.18
C GLN A 13 5.38 -15.66 -16.57
N VAL A 14 4.91 -16.90 -16.73
CA VAL A 14 5.65 -18.10 -16.32
C VAL A 14 6.94 -18.25 -17.13
N ILE A 15 6.88 -18.07 -18.46
CA ILE A 15 8.05 -18.13 -19.34
C ILE A 15 9.07 -17.05 -18.95
N GLU A 16 8.62 -15.82 -18.68
CA GLU A 16 9.50 -14.74 -18.22
C GLU A 16 10.22 -15.13 -16.93
N ALA A 17 9.50 -15.63 -15.93
CA ALA A 17 10.09 -16.04 -14.66
C ALA A 17 11.13 -17.17 -14.82
N MET A 18 10.84 -18.17 -15.67
CA MET A 18 11.80 -19.24 -15.99
C MET A 18 13.05 -18.71 -16.69
N LEU A 19 12.90 -17.77 -17.63
CA LEU A 19 14.02 -17.14 -18.32
C LEU A 19 14.87 -16.32 -17.36
N VAL A 20 14.25 -15.53 -16.48
CA VAL A 20 15.00 -14.75 -15.47
C VAL A 20 15.79 -15.68 -14.55
N ALA A 21 15.19 -16.79 -14.11
CA ALA A 21 15.89 -17.80 -13.29
C ALA A 21 17.06 -18.48 -14.02
N ALA A 22 16.92 -18.77 -15.31
CA ALA A 22 18.00 -19.31 -16.12
C ALA A 22 19.13 -18.27 -16.30
N VAL A 23 18.78 -17.02 -16.59
CA VAL A 23 19.76 -15.93 -16.76
C VAL A 23 20.49 -15.65 -15.44
N THR A 24 19.81 -15.59 -14.30
CA THR A 24 20.47 -15.39 -13.00
C THR A 24 21.48 -16.50 -12.70
N ALA A 25 21.13 -17.77 -12.97
CA ALA A 25 22.03 -18.90 -12.80
C ALA A 25 23.26 -18.85 -13.74
N THR A 26 23.04 -18.53 -15.02
CA THR A 26 24.13 -18.41 -16.00
C THR A 26 25.07 -17.26 -15.66
N VAL A 27 24.55 -16.10 -15.26
CA VAL A 27 25.35 -14.94 -14.86
C VAL A 27 26.16 -15.25 -13.61
N ALA A 28 25.55 -15.88 -12.59
CA ALA A 28 26.27 -16.33 -11.40
C ALA A 28 27.41 -17.29 -11.78
N PHE A 29 27.14 -18.29 -12.61
CA PHE A 29 28.16 -19.25 -13.05
C PHE A 29 29.31 -18.58 -13.83
N VAL A 30 29.01 -17.67 -14.76
CA VAL A 30 30.03 -16.95 -15.53
C VAL A 30 30.93 -16.10 -14.63
N LEU A 31 30.35 -15.43 -13.63
CA LEU A 31 31.13 -14.64 -12.66
C LEU A 31 32.03 -15.53 -11.80
N ILE A 32 31.54 -16.68 -11.36
CA ILE A 32 32.32 -17.64 -10.58
C ILE A 32 33.46 -18.22 -11.42
N TYR A 33 33.17 -18.62 -12.67
CA TYR A 33 34.14 -19.17 -13.60
C TYR A 33 35.26 -18.17 -13.96
N SER A 34 34.90 -16.89 -14.11
CA SER A 34 35.86 -15.83 -14.46
C SER A 34 36.66 -15.30 -13.27
N SER A 35 36.23 -15.60 -12.05
CA SER A 35 36.88 -15.16 -10.82
C SER A 35 38.18 -15.95 -10.59
N ARG A 36 39.25 -15.24 -10.24
CA ARG A 36 40.55 -15.81 -9.85
C ARG A 36 40.86 -15.58 -8.36
N ASP A 37 39.91 -15.04 -7.61
CA ASP A 37 40.09 -14.70 -6.21
C ASP A 37 39.83 -15.91 -5.32
N CYS A 38 40.91 -16.56 -4.91
CA CYS A 38 40.92 -17.70 -4.01
C CYS A 38 41.25 -17.27 -2.58
N GLN A 39 40.52 -17.81 -1.61
CA GLN A 39 40.74 -17.55 -0.19
C GLN A 39 40.90 -18.87 0.58
N PRO A 40 41.75 -18.91 1.62
CA PRO A 40 41.90 -20.09 2.44
C PRO A 40 40.62 -20.36 3.23
N LEU A 41 40.27 -21.63 3.41
CA LEU A 41 39.13 -22.05 4.23
C LEU A 41 39.30 -21.59 5.69
N GLN A 42 38.70 -20.45 6.05
CA GLN A 42 38.54 -20.03 7.43
C GLN A 42 37.38 -20.81 8.04
N GLY A 43 37.66 -21.57 9.11
CA GLY A 43 36.75 -22.52 9.74
C GLY A 43 35.31 -21.99 9.91
N SER A 44 34.35 -22.84 9.54
CA SER A 44 32.88 -22.68 9.68
C SER A 44 32.19 -21.47 9.05
N SER A 45 32.81 -20.76 8.10
CA SER A 45 32.15 -19.63 7.39
C SER A 45 31.22 -20.05 6.24
N MET A 46 31.38 -21.26 5.68
CA MET A 46 30.74 -21.67 4.42
C MET A 46 30.02 -23.01 4.57
N SER A 47 28.74 -23.08 4.15
CA SER A 47 27.99 -24.34 4.10
C SER A 47 28.35 -25.19 2.88
N TYR A 48 28.72 -24.53 1.77
CA TYR A 48 29.10 -25.17 0.51
C TYR A 48 30.36 -24.49 -0.06
N PRO A 49 31.56 -24.81 0.46
CA PRO A 49 32.79 -24.27 -0.09
C PRO A 49 33.05 -24.87 -1.47
N LEU A 50 32.91 -24.04 -2.52
CA LEU A 50 33.20 -24.45 -3.89
C LEU A 50 34.66 -24.12 -4.23
N GLN A 51 35.47 -25.16 -4.44
CA GLN A 51 36.81 -25.04 -5.00
C GLN A 51 36.72 -25.18 -6.53
N LEU A 52 36.95 -24.07 -7.24
CA LEU A 52 36.99 -24.02 -8.70
C LEU A 52 38.18 -23.16 -9.13
N PHE A 53 39.12 -23.76 -9.88
CA PHE A 53 40.37 -23.11 -10.32
C PHE A 53 41.22 -22.47 -9.19
N CYS A 54 41.11 -23.00 -7.97
CA CYS A 54 41.90 -22.60 -6.81
C CYS A 54 42.80 -23.74 -6.34
N ALA A 55 43.87 -23.40 -5.60
CA ALA A 55 44.76 -24.39 -5.01
C ALA A 55 44.03 -25.24 -3.95
N ASP A 56 44.58 -26.42 -3.65
CA ASP A 56 44.00 -27.33 -2.66
C ASP A 56 43.94 -26.67 -1.28
N GLY A 57 42.73 -26.63 -0.69
CA GLY A 57 42.46 -25.96 0.59
C GLY A 57 41.97 -24.51 0.48
N GLU A 58 41.81 -24.00 -0.74
CA GLU A 58 41.23 -22.68 -1.02
C GLU A 58 39.83 -22.78 -1.63
N TYR A 59 39.02 -21.74 -1.45
CA TYR A 59 37.70 -21.62 -2.07
C TYR A 59 37.59 -20.32 -2.86
N ASN A 60 36.68 -20.30 -3.84
CA ASN A 60 36.44 -19.12 -4.66
C ASN A 60 35.49 -18.13 -3.95
N SER A 61 35.98 -16.91 -3.70
CA SER A 61 35.22 -15.86 -2.99
C SER A 61 33.96 -15.40 -3.73
N MET A 62 33.93 -15.48 -5.07
CA MET A 62 32.74 -15.16 -5.86
C MET A 62 31.67 -16.27 -5.73
N ALA A 63 32.10 -17.52 -5.60
CA ALA A 63 31.18 -18.63 -5.35
C ALA A 63 30.50 -18.48 -4.00
N ALA A 64 31.26 -18.08 -2.99
CA ALA A 64 30.75 -17.72 -1.67
C ALA A 64 29.65 -16.64 -1.71
N ALA A 65 29.76 -15.63 -2.58
CA ALA A 65 28.77 -14.57 -2.69
C ALA A 65 27.43 -15.04 -3.29
N PHE A 66 27.45 -15.96 -4.26
CA PHE A 66 26.25 -16.44 -4.98
C PHE A 66 25.63 -17.73 -4.41
N PHE A 67 26.43 -18.64 -3.85
CA PHE A 67 25.93 -19.93 -3.32
C PHE A 67 25.47 -19.87 -1.87
N ASN A 68 25.81 -18.81 -1.13
CA ASN A 68 25.25 -18.57 0.19
C ASN A 68 23.84 -17.97 0.11
N THR A 69 23.06 -18.17 1.16
CA THR A 69 21.79 -17.48 1.29
C THR A 69 22.05 -15.98 1.50
N PRO A 70 21.23 -15.09 0.93
CA PRO A 70 21.50 -13.66 0.97
C PRO A 70 21.49 -13.11 2.40
N GLU A 71 20.76 -13.73 3.34
CA GLU A 71 20.77 -13.38 4.76
C GLU A 71 22.15 -13.63 5.37
N LYS A 72 22.76 -14.78 5.10
CA LYS A 72 24.12 -15.10 5.57
C LYS A 72 25.14 -14.16 4.93
N SER A 73 25.00 -13.87 3.64
CA SER A 73 25.89 -12.92 2.95
C SER A 73 25.84 -11.52 3.56
N VAL A 74 24.64 -11.02 3.92
CA VAL A 74 24.49 -9.74 4.63
C VAL A 74 25.20 -9.77 5.99
N VAL A 75 25.01 -10.84 6.77
CA VAL A 75 25.65 -11.00 8.09
C VAL A 75 27.18 -11.05 7.95
N SER A 76 27.71 -11.79 6.98
CA SER A 76 29.14 -11.86 6.67
C SER A 76 29.70 -10.47 6.32
N LEU A 77 29.00 -9.73 5.46
CA LEU A 77 29.37 -8.36 5.08
C LEU A 77 29.38 -7.37 6.25
N PHE A 78 28.65 -7.64 7.34
CA PHE A 78 28.68 -6.81 8.54
C PHE A 78 29.80 -7.16 9.51
N HIS A 79 30.13 -8.45 9.67
CA HIS A 79 30.98 -8.92 10.75
C HIS A 79 32.39 -9.38 10.34
N ASP A 80 32.63 -9.62 9.05
CA ASP A 80 33.94 -10.09 8.61
C ASP A 80 35.03 -9.03 8.80
N PRO A 81 36.28 -9.44 9.12
CA PRO A 81 37.36 -8.51 9.41
C PRO A 81 37.79 -7.67 8.18
N PRO A 82 38.53 -6.57 8.41
CA PRO A 82 39.14 -5.79 7.33
C PRO A 82 40.07 -6.67 6.50
N GLY A 83 40.00 -6.54 5.17
CA GLY A 83 40.81 -7.33 4.23
C GLY A 83 40.21 -8.67 3.79
N SER A 84 39.05 -9.09 4.35
CA SER A 84 38.39 -10.34 3.92
C SER A 84 37.77 -10.32 2.53
N TYR A 85 37.59 -9.17 1.90
CA TYR A 85 36.95 -9.06 0.58
C TYR A 85 37.85 -8.30 -0.38
N ASN A 86 37.95 -8.79 -1.61
CA ASN A 86 38.59 -8.06 -2.70
C ASN A 86 37.60 -7.00 -3.25
N PRO A 87 38.01 -5.71 -3.34
CA PRO A 87 37.15 -4.65 -3.89
C PRO A 87 36.62 -4.93 -5.29
N MET A 88 37.39 -5.60 -6.15
CA MET A 88 37.00 -5.84 -7.55
C MET A 88 35.85 -6.85 -7.65
N THR A 89 35.94 -7.99 -6.97
CA THR A 89 34.89 -9.01 -6.98
C THR A 89 33.64 -8.54 -6.26
N LEU A 90 33.78 -7.84 -5.13
CA LEU A 90 32.64 -7.27 -4.42
C LEU A 90 31.94 -6.15 -5.23
N GLY A 91 32.70 -5.31 -5.95
CA GLY A 91 32.16 -4.30 -6.85
C GLY A 91 31.37 -4.91 -8.00
N LEU A 92 31.93 -5.93 -8.65
CA LEU A 92 31.27 -6.65 -9.74
C LEU A 92 29.99 -7.36 -9.27
N PHE A 93 30.05 -8.03 -8.11
CA PHE A 93 28.90 -8.65 -7.48
C PHE A 93 27.79 -7.62 -7.21
N THR A 94 28.13 -6.48 -6.61
CA THR A 94 27.17 -5.42 -6.28
C THR A 94 26.44 -4.91 -7.53
N LEU A 95 27.19 -4.62 -8.60
CA LEU A 95 26.64 -4.10 -9.84
C LEU A 95 25.69 -5.10 -10.49
N VAL A 96 26.11 -6.35 -10.61
CA VAL A 96 25.30 -7.40 -11.25
C VAL A 96 24.06 -7.70 -10.41
N TYR A 97 24.22 -7.87 -9.10
CA TYR A 97 23.13 -8.18 -8.20
C TYR A 97 22.09 -7.04 -8.15
N PHE A 98 22.50 -5.78 -8.28
CA PHE A 98 21.58 -4.64 -8.41
C PHE A 98 20.64 -4.77 -9.62
N PHE A 99 21.17 -5.07 -10.80
CA PHE A 99 20.35 -5.25 -12.01
C PHE A 99 19.46 -6.50 -11.92
N LEU A 100 19.96 -7.61 -11.36
CA LEU A 100 19.17 -8.81 -11.15
C LEU A 100 18.01 -8.58 -10.17
N ALA A 101 18.26 -7.90 -9.05
CA ALA A 101 17.23 -7.55 -8.08
C ALA A 101 16.17 -6.61 -8.70
N CYS A 102 16.60 -5.63 -9.50
CA CYS A 102 15.68 -4.74 -10.22
C CYS A 102 14.79 -5.51 -11.21
N TRP A 103 15.37 -6.46 -11.96
CA TRP A 103 14.63 -7.23 -12.96
C TRP A 103 13.65 -8.24 -12.35
N THR A 104 14.03 -8.88 -11.24
CA THR A 104 13.24 -9.90 -10.54
C THR A 104 12.04 -9.35 -9.79
N TYR A 105 12.07 -8.10 -9.31
CA TYR A 105 11.02 -7.53 -8.45
C TYR A 105 9.60 -7.55 -9.07
N GLY A 106 9.48 -7.21 -10.36
CA GLY A 106 8.17 -7.15 -11.01
C GLY A 106 7.71 -8.47 -11.66
N LEU A 107 8.29 -9.61 -11.29
CA LEU A 107 7.84 -10.93 -11.77
C LEU A 107 6.58 -11.37 -11.02
N THR A 108 5.78 -12.25 -11.62
CA THR A 108 4.58 -12.83 -10.99
C THR A 108 4.94 -14.00 -10.06
N VAL A 109 5.76 -13.73 -9.06
CA VAL A 109 6.18 -14.68 -8.03
C VAL A 109 6.07 -14.04 -6.65
N SER A 110 5.84 -14.84 -5.61
CA SER A 110 5.89 -14.33 -4.23
C SER A 110 7.34 -14.12 -3.83
N ALA A 111 7.77 -12.86 -3.76
CA ALA A 111 9.14 -12.48 -3.43
C ALA A 111 9.18 -11.22 -2.55
N GLY A 112 10.29 -11.03 -1.83
CA GLY A 112 10.55 -9.87 -0.99
C GLY A 112 11.72 -9.03 -1.52
N VAL A 113 11.61 -7.70 -1.40
CA VAL A 113 12.66 -6.74 -1.85
C VAL A 113 13.58 -6.28 -0.72
N PHE A 114 13.24 -6.56 0.55
CA PHE A 114 13.99 -6.11 1.73
C PHE A 114 15.43 -6.66 1.75
N ILE A 115 15.59 -7.99 1.73
CA ILE A 115 16.91 -8.63 1.81
C ILE A 115 17.79 -8.29 0.61
N PRO A 116 17.32 -8.33 -0.66
CA PRO A 116 18.13 -7.90 -1.79
C PRO A 116 18.62 -6.45 -1.66
N SER A 117 17.77 -5.53 -1.16
CA SER A 117 18.14 -4.13 -0.96
C SER A 117 19.22 -3.96 0.13
N LEU A 118 19.08 -4.70 1.24
CA LEU A 118 20.09 -4.72 2.30
C LEU A 118 21.42 -5.27 1.80
N LEU A 119 21.40 -6.35 1.00
CA LEU A 119 22.61 -6.96 0.46
C LEU A 119 23.36 -6.02 -0.48
N ILE A 120 22.66 -5.36 -1.40
CA ILE A 120 23.25 -4.35 -2.30
C ILE A 120 23.87 -3.24 -1.48
N GLY A 121 23.14 -2.74 -0.49
CA GLY A 121 23.59 -1.66 0.39
C GLY A 121 24.80 -2.03 1.25
N ALA A 122 24.80 -3.24 1.81
CA ALA A 122 25.92 -3.77 2.58
C ALA A 122 27.17 -3.91 1.72
N ALA A 123 27.01 -4.40 0.49
CA ALA A 123 28.12 -4.62 -0.43
C ALA A 123 28.80 -3.30 -0.84
N TRP A 124 28.03 -2.30 -1.30
CA TRP A 124 28.64 -0.99 -1.63
C TRP A 124 29.08 -0.22 -0.39
N GLY A 125 28.39 -0.35 0.74
CA GLY A 125 28.79 0.27 2.01
C GLY A 125 30.13 -0.28 2.50
N ARG A 126 30.36 -1.59 2.32
CA ARG A 126 31.65 -2.22 2.62
C ARG A 126 32.75 -1.76 1.66
N LEU A 127 32.46 -1.62 0.36
CA LEU A 127 33.40 -1.03 -0.62
C LEU A 127 33.81 0.39 -0.24
N PHE A 128 32.85 1.20 0.21
CA PHE A 128 33.12 2.54 0.72
C PHE A 128 34.02 2.50 1.96
N GLY A 129 33.76 1.58 2.90
CA GLY A 129 34.59 1.37 4.08
C GLY A 129 36.04 0.95 3.74
N ILE A 130 36.23 0.05 2.78
CA ILE A 130 37.57 -0.36 2.31
C ILE A 130 38.31 0.82 1.68
N SER A 131 37.61 1.60 0.85
CA SER A 131 38.17 2.80 0.21
C SER A 131 38.61 3.84 1.25
N LEU A 132 37.81 4.03 2.30
CA LEU A 132 38.12 4.94 3.39
C LEU A 132 39.29 4.46 4.25
N SER A 133 39.36 3.16 4.53
CA SER A 133 40.48 2.53 5.24
C SER A 133 41.79 2.68 4.48
N TYR A 134 41.76 2.53 3.14
CA TYR A 134 42.90 2.78 2.26
C TYR A 134 43.36 4.25 2.30
N LEU A 135 42.42 5.20 2.22
CA LEU A 135 42.75 6.64 2.23
C LEU A 135 43.29 7.14 3.57
N THR A 136 42.82 6.57 4.68
CA THR A 136 43.15 7.02 6.04
C THR A 136 44.29 6.24 6.69
N GLY A 137 44.90 5.29 5.97
CA GLY A 137 46.02 4.50 6.48
C GLY A 137 45.63 3.52 7.60
N ALA A 138 44.53 2.78 7.42
CA ALA A 138 44.01 1.79 8.38
C ALA A 138 43.65 2.37 9.76
N ALA A 139 43.01 3.54 9.78
CA ALA A 139 42.52 4.13 11.02
C ALA A 139 41.47 3.24 11.72
N ILE A 140 41.52 3.18 13.06
CA ILE A 140 40.65 2.32 13.90
C ILE A 140 39.16 2.63 13.71
N TRP A 141 38.81 3.88 13.38
CA TRP A 141 37.42 4.29 13.16
C TRP A 141 36.89 3.91 11.76
N ALA A 142 37.78 3.60 10.81
CA ALA A 142 37.45 3.23 9.43
C ALA A 142 37.18 1.72 9.28
N ASP A 143 36.35 1.17 10.17
CA ASP A 143 35.95 -0.24 10.14
C ASP A 143 34.89 -0.50 9.05
N PRO A 144 35.18 -1.30 8.01
CA PRO A 144 34.29 -1.46 6.86
C PRO A 144 32.93 -2.09 7.20
N GLY A 145 32.83 -2.88 8.28
CA GLY A 145 31.56 -3.47 8.72
C GLY A 145 30.52 -2.44 9.16
N LYS A 146 30.97 -1.37 9.83
CA LYS A 146 30.09 -0.25 10.23
C LYS A 146 29.52 0.49 9.02
N TYR A 147 30.35 0.73 8.01
CA TYR A 147 29.90 1.40 6.78
C TYR A 147 29.01 0.50 5.92
N ALA A 148 29.20 -0.82 5.96
CA ALA A 148 28.29 -1.77 5.35
C ALA A 148 26.87 -1.66 5.95
N LEU A 149 26.74 -1.57 7.28
CA LEU A 149 25.46 -1.37 7.94
C LEU A 149 24.78 -0.05 7.52
N MET A 150 25.54 1.05 7.45
CA MET A 150 25.02 2.36 7.02
C MET A 150 24.60 2.34 5.55
N GLY A 151 25.37 1.69 4.67
CA GLY A 151 25.02 1.53 3.26
C GLY A 151 23.78 0.66 3.06
N ALA A 152 23.63 -0.41 3.85
CA ALA A 152 22.44 -1.25 3.87
C ALA A 152 21.18 -0.44 4.24
N ALA A 153 21.27 0.36 5.30
CA ALA A 153 20.19 1.25 5.71
C ALA A 153 19.87 2.30 4.62
N ALA A 154 20.89 2.95 4.05
CA ALA A 154 20.74 3.95 3.00
C ALA A 154 20.00 3.40 1.77
N GLN A 155 20.42 2.23 1.28
CA GLN A 155 19.84 1.60 0.09
C GLN A 155 18.39 1.19 0.33
N LEU A 156 18.11 0.55 1.47
CA LEU A 156 16.76 0.12 1.82
C LEU A 156 15.84 1.34 2.02
N GLY A 157 16.29 2.36 2.75
CA GLY A 157 15.58 3.62 2.95
C GLY A 157 15.33 4.38 1.65
N GLY A 158 16.28 4.36 0.71
CA GLY A 158 16.13 5.00 -0.60
C GLY A 158 15.05 4.34 -1.47
N ILE A 159 14.97 3.00 -1.45
CA ILE A 159 14.02 2.22 -2.26
C ILE A 159 12.60 2.27 -1.65
N VAL A 160 12.45 1.99 -0.35
CA VAL A 160 11.13 1.83 0.30
C VAL A 160 10.62 3.08 1.01
N ARG A 161 11.50 4.05 1.32
CA ARG A 161 11.19 5.32 2.01
C ARG A 161 10.51 5.21 3.37
N MET A 162 10.74 4.10 4.07
CA MET A 162 10.38 3.95 5.48
C MET A 162 11.48 4.55 6.37
N THR A 163 11.11 5.48 7.26
CA THR A 163 12.06 6.14 8.17
C THR A 163 11.94 5.62 9.60
N LEU A 164 10.83 5.91 10.28
CA LEU A 164 10.65 5.63 11.71
C LEU A 164 10.68 4.13 12.01
N SER A 165 9.80 3.35 11.36
CA SER A 165 9.72 1.90 11.59
C SER A 165 11.02 1.20 11.21
N LEU A 166 11.63 1.59 10.09
CA LEU A 166 12.87 0.99 9.62
C LEU A 166 14.06 1.30 10.54
N THR A 167 14.13 2.52 11.10
CA THR A 167 15.15 2.87 12.11
C THR A 167 15.05 1.95 13.31
N VAL A 168 13.83 1.73 13.82
CA VAL A 168 13.58 0.85 14.97
C VAL A 168 13.94 -0.60 14.64
N ILE A 169 13.52 -1.11 13.49
CA ILE A 169 13.84 -2.50 13.05
C ILE A 169 15.36 -2.70 12.97
N MET A 170 16.10 -1.76 12.35
CA MET A 170 17.56 -1.87 12.23
C MET A 170 18.26 -1.75 13.59
N MET A 171 17.78 -0.88 14.47
CA MET A 171 18.29 -0.72 15.83
C MET A 171 18.07 -1.99 16.67
N GLU A 172 16.89 -2.58 16.60
CA GLU A 172 16.59 -3.83 17.30
C GLU A 172 17.38 -5.01 16.74
N ALA A 173 17.47 -5.14 15.41
CA ALA A 173 18.23 -6.21 14.76
C ALA A 173 19.74 -6.13 15.05
N THR A 174 20.28 -4.91 15.21
CA THR A 174 21.68 -4.70 15.62
C THR A 174 21.88 -4.79 17.13
N SER A 175 20.81 -4.86 17.91
CA SER A 175 20.82 -4.88 19.38
C SER A 175 21.59 -3.71 20.03
N ASN A 176 21.71 -2.58 19.32
CA ASN A 176 22.47 -1.43 19.79
C ASN A 176 21.77 -0.10 19.49
N VAL A 177 21.25 0.53 20.56
CA VAL A 177 20.51 1.79 20.51
C VAL A 177 21.38 2.96 20.02
N THR A 178 22.69 2.92 20.25
CA THR A 178 23.59 4.01 19.85
C THR A 178 23.71 4.16 18.34
N TYR A 179 23.52 3.07 17.57
CA TYR A 179 23.46 3.11 16.11
C TYR A 179 22.15 3.71 15.57
N GLY A 180 21.13 3.88 16.41
CA GLY A 180 19.85 4.48 16.00
C GLY A 180 20.00 5.90 15.46
N PHE A 181 20.84 6.74 16.09
CA PHE A 181 21.08 8.12 15.66
C PHE A 181 21.70 8.21 14.24
N PRO A 182 22.84 7.57 13.93
CA PRO A 182 23.39 7.63 12.58
C PRO A 182 22.48 6.95 11.54
N ILE A 183 21.80 5.85 11.88
CA ILE A 183 20.84 5.20 10.98
C ILE A 183 19.70 6.16 10.62
N MET A 184 19.15 6.88 11.60
CA MET A 184 18.09 7.86 11.37
C MET A 184 18.53 8.99 10.41
N LEU A 185 19.75 9.52 10.58
CA LEU A 185 20.30 10.55 9.68
C LEU A 185 20.47 10.04 8.25
N VAL A 186 20.99 8.82 8.10
CA VAL A 186 21.18 8.17 6.79
C VAL A 186 19.83 7.91 6.12
N LEU A 187 18.83 7.41 6.86
CA LEU A 187 17.49 7.17 6.32
C LEU A 187 16.78 8.47 5.94
N MET A 188 16.92 9.53 6.73
CA MET A 188 16.32 10.84 6.45
C MET A 188 16.93 11.46 5.19
N THR A 189 18.25 11.45 5.07
CA THR A 189 18.95 11.96 3.87
C THR A 189 18.61 11.13 2.63
N ALA A 190 18.63 9.80 2.71
CA ALA A 190 18.25 8.92 1.60
C ALA A 190 16.80 9.15 1.15
N LYS A 191 15.86 9.34 2.10
CA LYS A 191 14.47 9.66 1.79
C LYS A 191 14.34 11.01 1.08
N ILE A 192 14.94 12.08 1.61
CA ILE A 192 14.84 13.43 1.02
C ILE A 192 15.39 13.44 -0.40
N VAL A 193 16.58 12.85 -0.61
CA VAL A 193 17.19 12.77 -1.94
C VAL A 193 16.32 11.95 -2.88
N GLY A 194 15.76 10.83 -2.42
CA GLY A 194 14.82 10.04 -3.20
C GLY A 194 13.57 10.83 -3.60
N ASP A 195 12.91 11.49 -2.65
CA ASP A 195 11.65 12.25 -2.83
C ASP A 195 11.76 13.34 -3.90
N VAL A 196 12.97 13.85 -4.17
CA VAL A 196 13.21 14.81 -5.27
C VAL A 196 13.08 14.18 -6.66
N PHE A 197 13.47 12.91 -6.83
CA PHE A 197 13.57 12.28 -8.16
C PHE A 197 12.35 11.44 -8.55
N ILE A 198 11.96 10.53 -7.68
CA ILE A 198 10.91 9.51 -7.95
C ILE A 198 10.11 9.29 -6.67
N GLU A 199 9.01 8.54 -6.69
CA GLU A 199 8.31 8.05 -5.50
C GLU A 199 8.91 6.71 -5.00
N GLY A 200 8.53 6.27 -3.80
CA GLY A 200 8.96 4.99 -3.26
C GLY A 200 8.41 3.80 -4.04
N LEU A 201 9.11 2.66 -3.99
CA LEU A 201 8.76 1.47 -4.77
C LEU A 201 7.33 0.97 -4.51
N TYR A 202 6.89 0.98 -3.24
CA TYR A 202 5.55 0.53 -2.85
C TYR A 202 4.45 1.48 -3.30
N ASP A 203 4.63 2.78 -3.10
CA ASP A 203 3.66 3.80 -3.52
C ASP A 203 3.48 3.79 -5.04
N MET A 204 4.57 3.61 -5.78
CA MET A 204 4.54 3.47 -7.24
C MET A 204 3.68 2.28 -7.70
N HIS A 205 3.80 1.12 -7.05
CA HIS A 205 3.01 -0.05 -7.42
C HIS A 205 1.52 0.11 -7.08
N ILE A 206 1.20 0.76 -5.95
CA ILE A 206 -0.17 1.11 -5.59
C ILE A 206 -0.79 2.03 -6.64
N GLN A 207 -0.03 3.01 -7.12
CA GLN A 207 -0.46 3.91 -8.19
C GLN A 207 -0.66 3.17 -9.52
N LEU A 208 0.28 2.30 -9.91
CA LEU A 208 0.15 1.50 -11.14
C LEU A 208 -1.07 0.57 -11.10
N GLN A 209 -1.49 0.12 -9.92
CA GLN A 209 -2.73 -0.65 -9.72
C GLN A 209 -4.00 0.22 -9.68
N SER A 210 -3.87 1.56 -9.79
CA SER A 210 -4.98 2.52 -9.76
C SER A 210 -5.87 2.40 -8.52
N VAL A 211 -5.28 2.01 -7.38
CA VAL A 211 -6.01 1.91 -6.11
C VAL A 211 -6.12 3.30 -5.48
N PRO A 212 -7.32 3.77 -5.07
CA PRO A 212 -7.48 5.06 -4.42
C PRO A 212 -6.88 5.01 -3.01
N PHE A 213 -5.63 5.47 -2.89
CA PHE A 213 -4.86 5.50 -1.65
C PHE A 213 -4.82 6.91 -1.06
N LEU A 214 -5.05 7.02 0.25
CA LEU A 214 -4.97 8.29 0.97
C LEU A 214 -3.64 8.36 1.72
N HIS A 215 -2.85 9.38 1.37
CA HIS A 215 -1.60 9.72 2.06
C HIS A 215 -1.86 10.21 3.50
N TRP A 216 -0.79 10.50 4.26
CA TRP A 216 -0.90 10.93 5.65
C TRP A 216 -1.57 12.30 5.82
N GLU A 217 -1.28 13.23 4.91
CA GLU A 217 -1.81 14.58 4.91
C GLU A 217 -2.31 14.96 3.52
N ALA A 218 -3.11 16.03 3.46
CA ALA A 218 -3.56 16.59 2.20
C ALA A 218 -2.38 17.29 1.47
N PRO A 219 -2.44 17.43 0.13
CA PRO A 219 -1.40 18.15 -0.60
C PRO A 219 -1.21 19.58 -0.09
N VAL A 220 0.04 20.08 -0.03
CA VAL A 220 0.36 21.40 0.54
C VAL A 220 -0.35 22.57 -0.14
N THR A 221 -0.69 22.46 -1.42
CA THR A 221 -1.43 23.50 -2.17
C THR A 221 -2.95 23.41 -1.99
N SER A 222 -3.44 22.45 -1.19
CA SER A 222 -4.88 22.17 -1.07
C SER A 222 -5.61 23.06 -0.05
N HIS A 223 -4.93 24.04 0.56
CA HIS A 223 -5.53 24.94 1.56
C HIS A 223 -6.60 25.86 0.98
N SER A 224 -6.54 26.19 -0.31
CA SER A 224 -7.54 27.00 -0.99
C SER A 224 -8.81 26.23 -1.36
N LEU A 225 -8.75 24.89 -1.35
CA LEU A 225 -9.88 24.05 -1.72
C LEU A 225 -10.84 23.84 -0.55
N THR A 226 -12.12 23.83 -0.86
CA THR A 226 -13.21 23.64 0.12
C THR A 226 -13.96 22.32 -0.11
N ALA A 227 -14.71 21.87 0.89
CA ALA A 227 -15.54 20.67 0.80
C ALA A 227 -16.53 20.74 -0.37
N ARG A 228 -17.03 21.95 -0.69
CA ARG A 228 -17.93 22.21 -1.81
C ARG A 228 -17.36 21.81 -3.18
N GLU A 229 -16.06 21.99 -3.39
CA GLU A 229 -15.40 21.65 -4.66
C GLU A 229 -15.05 20.16 -4.72
N VAL A 230 -14.79 19.55 -3.57
CA VAL A 230 -14.37 18.15 -3.45
C VAL A 230 -15.54 17.17 -3.48
N MET A 231 -16.69 17.56 -2.94
CA MET A 231 -17.86 16.69 -2.81
C MET A 231 -18.46 16.29 -4.16
N SER A 232 -19.05 15.10 -4.19
CA SER A 232 -19.86 14.64 -5.33
C SER A 232 -21.28 15.21 -5.25
N THR A 233 -21.76 15.78 -6.36
CA THR A 233 -23.13 16.28 -6.55
C THR A 233 -23.65 15.85 -7.94
N PRO A 234 -24.96 15.54 -8.10
CA PRO A 234 -26.02 15.46 -7.08
C PRO A 234 -25.91 14.22 -6.18
N VAL A 235 -26.48 14.27 -4.97
CA VAL A 235 -26.46 13.15 -4.01
C VAL A 235 -27.77 12.38 -4.07
N THR A 236 -27.70 11.05 -4.21
CA THR A 236 -28.86 10.17 -4.07
C THR A 236 -29.19 9.98 -2.60
N CYS A 237 -30.25 10.63 -2.13
CA CYS A 237 -30.76 10.52 -0.77
C CYS A 237 -31.96 9.55 -0.70
N LEU A 238 -32.18 8.94 0.47
CA LEU A 238 -33.40 8.19 0.76
C LEU A 238 -34.18 8.91 1.85
N ARG A 239 -35.51 8.87 1.83
CA ARG A 239 -36.32 9.42 2.92
C ARG A 239 -36.32 8.46 4.12
N ARG A 240 -36.60 9.00 5.31
CA ARG A 240 -36.78 8.20 6.53
C ARG A 240 -37.82 7.08 6.33
N ARG A 241 -38.92 7.41 5.66
CA ARG A 241 -39.96 6.47 5.22
C ARG A 241 -40.01 6.49 3.71
N GLU A 242 -39.43 5.47 3.11
CA GLU A 242 -39.28 5.39 1.66
C GLU A 242 -40.07 4.21 1.10
N LYS A 243 -40.60 4.37 -0.12
CA LYS A 243 -41.28 3.27 -0.81
C LYS A 243 -40.24 2.21 -1.20
N VAL A 244 -40.59 0.94 -0.99
CA VAL A 244 -39.72 -0.19 -1.34
C VAL A 244 -39.37 -0.18 -2.82
N GLY A 245 -40.30 0.19 -3.70
CA GLY A 245 -40.06 0.34 -5.13
C GLY A 245 -38.90 1.28 -5.44
N ILE A 246 -38.88 2.48 -4.85
CA ILE A 246 -37.81 3.48 -5.05
C ILE A 246 -36.47 2.95 -4.56
N ILE A 247 -36.44 2.27 -3.41
CA ILE A 247 -35.21 1.68 -2.88
C ILE A 247 -34.67 0.61 -3.84
N VAL A 248 -35.52 -0.28 -4.35
CA VAL A 248 -35.11 -1.30 -5.31
C VAL A 248 -34.60 -0.66 -6.60
N ASP A 249 -35.25 0.40 -7.08
CA ASP A 249 -34.86 1.10 -8.30
C ASP A 249 -33.49 1.79 -8.13
N VAL A 250 -33.28 2.52 -7.03
CA VAL A 250 -31.98 3.14 -6.68
C VAL A 250 -30.88 2.09 -6.51
N LEU A 251 -31.19 0.95 -5.91
CA LEU A 251 -30.20 -0.12 -5.74
C LEU A 251 -29.92 -0.88 -7.04
N SER A 252 -30.88 -0.93 -7.96
CA SER A 252 -30.76 -1.66 -9.23
C SER A 252 -30.18 -0.81 -10.35
N ASP A 253 -30.03 0.49 -10.15
CA ASP A 253 -29.35 1.37 -11.09
C ASP A 253 -27.93 0.83 -11.39
N THR A 254 -27.69 0.59 -12.68
CA THR A 254 -26.42 0.06 -13.18
C THR A 254 -25.43 1.16 -13.53
N ALA A 255 -25.90 2.41 -13.64
CA ALA A 255 -25.03 3.56 -13.90
C ALA A 255 -24.18 3.92 -12.68
N SER A 256 -24.70 3.70 -11.46
CA SER A 256 -24.01 4.09 -10.23
C SER A 256 -24.12 3.04 -9.11
N ASN A 257 -23.00 2.40 -8.76
CA ASN A 257 -22.95 1.41 -7.67
C ASN A 257 -22.59 2.04 -6.31
N HIS A 258 -23.49 2.88 -5.81
CA HIS A 258 -23.33 3.53 -4.50
C HIS A 258 -23.61 2.57 -3.34
N ASN A 259 -22.81 2.69 -2.27
CA ASN A 259 -22.85 1.79 -1.12
C ASN A 259 -23.32 2.46 0.18
N GLY A 260 -23.58 3.76 0.16
CA GLY A 260 -24.06 4.52 1.30
C GLY A 260 -24.95 5.66 0.82
N PHE A 261 -26.07 5.83 1.50
CA PHE A 261 -27.11 6.79 1.15
C PHE A 261 -27.45 7.61 2.40
N PRO A 262 -27.34 8.94 2.36
CA PRO A 262 -27.84 9.76 3.44
C PRO A 262 -29.36 9.67 3.50
N VAL A 263 -29.87 9.53 4.72
CA VAL A 263 -31.31 9.51 5.00
C VAL A 263 -31.74 10.93 5.34
N VAL A 264 -32.74 11.42 4.62
CA VAL A 264 -33.26 12.77 4.78
C VAL A 264 -34.72 12.76 5.25
N GLU A 265 -35.09 13.79 5.99
CA GLU A 265 -36.49 14.09 6.26
C GLU A 265 -37.00 15.09 5.21
N ASP A 266 -38.05 14.70 4.51
CA ASP A 266 -38.73 15.56 3.56
C ASP A 266 -39.88 16.27 4.29
N VAL A 267 -39.75 17.58 4.45
CA VAL A 267 -40.77 18.43 5.12
C VAL A 267 -41.55 19.18 4.04
N GLY A 268 -42.08 18.43 3.06
CA GLY A 268 -42.91 18.92 1.96
C GLY A 268 -42.14 19.67 0.86
N ASP A 269 -42.78 19.80 -0.31
CA ASP A 269 -42.22 20.36 -1.56
C ASP A 269 -41.51 21.73 -1.45
N THR A 270 -41.71 22.45 -0.35
CA THR A 270 -41.16 23.79 -0.11
C THR A 270 -39.96 23.84 0.85
N GLN A 271 -39.66 22.79 1.61
CA GLN A 271 -38.54 22.80 2.55
C GLN A 271 -37.44 21.82 2.16
N PRO A 272 -36.18 22.22 2.34
CA PRO A 272 -35.06 21.43 1.88
C PRO A 272 -34.78 20.23 2.80
N ALA A 273 -34.38 19.13 2.18
CA ALA A 273 -34.21 17.82 2.79
C ALA A 273 -33.14 17.83 3.91
N ARG A 274 -33.59 17.65 5.16
CA ARG A 274 -32.72 17.69 6.35
C ARG A 274 -32.08 16.33 6.62
N LEU A 275 -30.79 16.30 6.92
CA LEU A 275 -30.08 15.05 7.25
C LEU A 275 -30.56 14.46 8.58
N GLN A 276 -30.98 13.20 8.55
CA GLN A 276 -31.36 12.40 9.74
C GLN A 276 -30.38 11.27 10.03
N GLY A 277 -29.71 10.74 9.00
CA GLY A 277 -28.80 9.61 9.18
C GLY A 277 -28.09 9.18 7.91
N LEU A 278 -27.39 8.06 7.98
CA LEU A 278 -26.78 7.41 6.81
C LEU A 278 -27.03 5.90 6.87
N ILE A 279 -27.50 5.33 5.78
CA ILE A 279 -27.76 3.89 5.64
C ILE A 279 -26.89 3.30 4.54
N LEU A 280 -26.42 2.06 4.74
CA LEU A 280 -25.58 1.36 3.78
C LEU A 280 -26.40 0.46 2.86
N ARG A 281 -25.89 0.24 1.64
CA ARG A 281 -26.45 -0.71 0.67
C ARG A 281 -26.60 -2.12 1.26
N SER A 282 -25.61 -2.59 2.02
CA SER A 282 -25.66 -3.91 2.67
C SER A 282 -26.80 -4.00 3.69
N GLN A 283 -27.07 -2.92 4.43
CA GLN A 283 -28.18 -2.88 5.39
C GLN A 283 -29.52 -2.94 4.67
N LEU A 284 -29.70 -2.14 3.62
CA LEU A 284 -30.91 -2.15 2.79
C LEU A 284 -31.18 -3.53 2.17
N ILE A 285 -30.15 -4.20 1.65
CA ILE A 285 -30.26 -5.55 1.08
C ILE A 285 -30.74 -6.56 2.13
N VAL A 286 -30.22 -6.50 3.37
CA VAL A 286 -30.67 -7.37 4.46
C VAL A 286 -32.13 -7.08 4.85
N LEU A 287 -32.53 -5.80 4.89
CA LEU A 287 -33.90 -5.40 5.17
C LEU A 287 -34.89 -5.91 4.12
N LEU A 288 -34.53 -5.80 2.83
CA LEU A 288 -35.33 -6.31 1.72
C LEU A 288 -35.42 -7.84 1.74
N LYS A 289 -34.31 -8.54 2.03
CA LYS A 289 -34.28 -10.01 2.15
C LYS A 289 -35.22 -10.52 3.25
N HIS A 290 -35.29 -9.82 4.38
CA HIS A 290 -36.19 -10.16 5.48
C HIS A 290 -37.59 -9.54 5.37
N LYS A 291 -37.87 -8.79 4.29
CA LYS A 291 -39.17 -8.16 3.98
C LYS A 291 -39.74 -7.32 5.14
N VAL A 292 -38.89 -6.47 5.72
CA VAL A 292 -39.22 -5.61 6.87
C VAL A 292 -40.03 -4.41 6.40
N PHE A 293 -41.34 -4.61 6.18
CA PHE A 293 -42.25 -3.57 5.69
C PHE A 293 -43.22 -3.13 6.79
N VAL A 294 -43.56 -1.83 6.84
CA VAL A 294 -44.41 -1.25 7.87
C VAL A 294 -45.82 -1.84 7.82
N GLU A 295 -46.38 -1.99 6.63
CA GLU A 295 -47.74 -2.51 6.42
C GLU A 295 -47.86 -3.97 6.88
N ARG A 296 -46.82 -4.78 6.69
CA ARG A 296 -46.76 -6.16 7.20
C ARG A 296 -46.64 -6.23 8.71
N SER A 297 -45.89 -5.29 9.30
CA SER A 297 -45.81 -5.16 10.75
C SER A 297 -47.17 -4.80 11.36
N ASN A 298 -47.89 -3.87 10.73
CA ASN A 298 -49.23 -3.47 11.18
C ASN A 298 -50.28 -4.59 11.03
N MET A 299 -50.13 -5.46 10.03
CA MET A 299 -50.94 -6.68 9.88
C MET A 299 -50.56 -7.81 10.86
N GLY A 300 -49.58 -7.62 11.73
CA GLY A 300 -49.10 -8.66 12.66
C GLY A 300 -48.36 -9.82 11.98
N LEU A 301 -48.02 -9.69 10.70
CA LEU A 301 -47.36 -10.72 9.89
C LEU A 301 -45.83 -10.71 10.08
N VAL A 302 -45.26 -9.65 10.66
CA VAL A 302 -43.83 -9.59 11.03
C VAL A 302 -43.67 -10.09 12.46
N GLN A 303 -43.37 -11.37 12.61
CA GLN A 303 -43.29 -12.05 13.92
C GLN A 303 -41.92 -11.93 14.60
N ARG A 304 -40.90 -11.37 13.92
CA ARG A 304 -39.51 -11.30 14.42
C ARG A 304 -38.89 -9.92 14.16
N ARG A 305 -38.57 -9.19 15.24
CA ARG A 305 -37.69 -8.01 15.18
C ARG A 305 -36.30 -8.43 14.71
N LEU A 306 -35.75 -7.74 13.71
CA LEU A 306 -34.38 -7.97 13.28
C LEU A 306 -33.42 -7.69 14.43
N ARG A 307 -32.41 -8.56 14.57
CA ARG A 307 -31.31 -8.36 15.50
C ARG A 307 -30.03 -8.10 14.71
N LEU A 308 -29.05 -7.49 15.36
CA LEU A 308 -27.74 -7.25 14.74
C LEU A 308 -27.07 -8.55 14.24
N LYS A 309 -27.42 -9.71 14.82
CA LYS A 309 -26.97 -11.03 14.35
C LYS A 309 -27.34 -11.29 12.90
N ASP A 310 -28.55 -10.94 12.48
CA ASP A 310 -29.05 -11.19 11.12
C ASP A 310 -28.20 -10.43 10.07
N PHE A 311 -27.70 -9.24 10.42
CA PHE A 311 -26.77 -8.47 9.58
C PHE A 311 -25.36 -9.08 9.54
N ARG A 312 -24.90 -9.69 10.65
CA ARG A 312 -23.58 -10.34 10.74
C ARG A 312 -23.55 -11.68 10.02
N ASP A 313 -24.65 -12.42 10.01
CA ASP A 313 -24.75 -13.74 9.36
C ASP A 313 -24.58 -13.63 7.83
N ALA A 314 -24.84 -12.46 7.24
CA ALA A 314 -24.59 -12.17 5.82
C ALA A 314 -23.16 -11.70 5.50
N TYR A 315 -22.34 -11.41 6.51
CA TYR A 315 -20.94 -11.01 6.34
C TYR A 315 -20.08 -12.25 6.02
N PRO A 316 -19.07 -12.17 5.14
CA PRO A 316 -18.55 -10.98 4.44
C PRO A 316 -19.17 -10.70 3.06
N ARG A 317 -19.87 -11.66 2.47
CA ARG A 317 -20.41 -11.53 1.10
C ARG A 317 -21.93 -11.37 1.14
N PHE A 318 -22.37 -10.13 1.02
CA PHE A 318 -23.77 -9.79 0.91
C PHE A 318 -24.33 -10.21 -0.46
N PRO A 319 -25.58 -10.71 -0.53
CA PRO A 319 -26.20 -11.09 -1.79
C PRO A 319 -26.42 -9.88 -2.70
N PRO A 320 -26.32 -10.03 -4.04
CA PRO A 320 -26.59 -8.94 -4.96
C PRO A 320 -28.09 -8.61 -5.00
N ILE A 321 -28.44 -7.37 -5.35
CA ILE A 321 -29.84 -6.90 -5.40
C ILE A 321 -30.68 -7.77 -6.35
N GLN A 322 -30.09 -8.26 -7.44
CA GLN A 322 -30.74 -9.11 -8.44
C GLN A 322 -31.22 -10.46 -7.88
N SER A 323 -30.71 -10.91 -6.74
CA SER A 323 -31.13 -12.15 -6.08
C SER A 323 -32.36 -11.99 -5.17
N ILE A 324 -32.82 -10.75 -4.96
CA ILE A 324 -33.94 -10.45 -4.07
C ILE A 324 -35.18 -10.18 -4.94
N HIS A 325 -36.18 -11.05 -4.82
CA HIS A 325 -37.46 -10.88 -5.50
C HIS A 325 -38.46 -10.15 -4.62
N VAL A 326 -38.88 -8.96 -5.10
CA VAL A 326 -39.93 -8.13 -4.51
C VAL A 326 -41.12 -8.13 -5.45
N SER A 327 -42.31 -8.50 -4.95
CA SER A 327 -43.53 -8.49 -5.77
C SER A 327 -44.02 -7.06 -6.06
N GLN A 328 -44.90 -6.89 -7.05
CA GLN A 328 -45.43 -5.56 -7.38
C GLN A 328 -46.20 -4.94 -6.19
N ASP A 329 -46.94 -5.76 -5.43
CA ASP A 329 -47.63 -5.30 -4.21
C ASP A 329 -46.64 -4.88 -3.11
N GLU A 330 -45.53 -5.60 -2.98
CA GLU A 330 -44.47 -5.29 -2.01
C GLU A 330 -43.72 -4.00 -2.36
N ARG A 331 -43.67 -3.59 -3.64
CA ARG A 331 -43.04 -2.34 -4.07
C ARG A 331 -43.81 -1.10 -3.61
N GLU A 332 -45.13 -1.21 -3.44
CA GLU A 332 -45.96 -0.13 -2.91
C GLU A 332 -45.91 -0.01 -1.38
N CYS A 333 -45.35 -0.99 -0.69
CA CYS A 333 -45.13 -0.92 0.75
C CYS A 333 -44.05 0.12 1.12
N THR A 334 -44.09 0.54 2.38
CA THR A 334 -43.16 1.51 2.96
C THR A 334 -42.16 0.80 3.88
N MET A 335 -40.90 1.23 3.82
CA MET A 335 -39.86 0.77 4.73
C MET A 335 -39.41 1.92 5.63
N ASP A 336 -39.47 1.73 6.94
CA ASP A 336 -38.99 2.70 7.93
C ASP A 336 -37.50 2.45 8.21
N LEU A 337 -36.66 3.41 7.82
CA LEU A 337 -35.20 3.31 7.96
C LEU A 337 -34.70 3.79 9.32
N SER A 338 -35.57 4.39 10.13
CA SER A 338 -35.20 5.12 11.35
C SER A 338 -34.42 4.28 12.36
N GLU A 339 -34.74 2.99 12.49
CA GLU A 339 -34.13 2.10 13.48
C GLU A 339 -32.85 1.43 12.98
N PHE A 340 -32.55 1.51 11.67
CA PHE A 340 -31.47 0.76 11.03
C PHE A 340 -30.33 1.64 10.50
N MET A 341 -30.61 2.93 10.25
CA MET A 341 -29.60 3.89 9.82
C MET A 341 -28.64 4.27 10.96
N ASN A 342 -27.47 4.79 10.61
CA ASN A 342 -26.64 5.50 11.57
C ASN A 342 -27.28 6.88 11.86
N PRO A 343 -27.77 7.17 13.07
CA PRO A 343 -28.44 8.43 13.39
C PRO A 343 -27.48 9.62 13.53
N SER A 344 -26.18 9.38 13.68
CA SER A 344 -25.16 10.41 13.86
C SER A 344 -24.01 10.24 12.85
N PRO A 345 -24.28 10.43 11.54
CA PRO A 345 -23.22 10.43 10.54
C PRO A 345 -22.27 11.61 10.79
N TYR A 346 -20.98 11.43 10.51
CA TYR A 346 -20.04 12.54 10.52
C TYR A 346 -20.37 13.50 9.38
N THR A 347 -20.45 14.79 9.72
CA THR A 347 -20.74 15.87 8.79
C THR A 347 -19.65 16.93 8.80
N VAL A 348 -19.53 17.64 7.68
CA VAL A 348 -18.71 18.85 7.57
C VAL A 348 -19.51 19.96 6.89
N PRO A 349 -19.31 21.23 7.27
CA PRO A 349 -19.84 22.37 6.52
C PRO A 349 -19.29 22.40 5.09
N GLN A 350 -20.04 22.93 4.13
CA GLN A 350 -19.61 23.04 2.73
C GLN A 350 -18.37 23.94 2.54
N GLU A 351 -18.14 24.91 3.43
CA GLU A 351 -16.99 25.82 3.42
C GLU A 351 -15.77 25.25 4.17
N ALA A 352 -15.87 24.03 4.73
CA ALA A 352 -14.74 23.42 5.43
C ALA A 352 -13.57 23.22 4.48
N SER A 353 -12.36 23.58 4.93
CA SER A 353 -11.14 23.43 4.12
C SER A 353 -10.78 21.96 3.91
N LEU A 354 -10.24 21.64 2.72
CA LEU A 354 -9.87 20.28 2.36
C LEU A 354 -8.92 19.60 3.37
N PRO A 355 -7.88 20.26 3.93
CA PRO A 355 -7.02 19.63 4.95
C PRO A 355 -7.80 19.18 6.20
N ARG A 356 -8.82 19.94 6.61
CA ARG A 356 -9.68 19.58 7.75
C ARG A 356 -10.55 18.37 7.42
N VAL A 357 -11.16 18.37 6.23
CA VAL A 357 -11.96 17.24 5.71
C VAL A 357 -11.10 15.98 5.60
N PHE A 358 -9.91 16.08 5.02
CA PHE A 358 -8.98 14.98 4.81
C PHE A 358 -8.51 14.37 6.14
N LYS A 359 -8.09 15.21 7.09
CA LYS A 359 -7.65 14.76 8.43
C LYS A 359 -8.76 14.02 9.16
N LEU A 360 -9.99 14.55 9.14
CA LEU A 360 -11.16 13.90 9.76
C LEU A 360 -11.45 12.54 9.09
N PHE A 361 -11.49 12.50 7.77
CA PHE A 361 -11.77 11.29 6.99
C PHE A 361 -10.73 10.19 7.25
N ARG A 362 -9.45 10.55 7.25
CA ARG A 362 -8.34 9.61 7.42
C ARG A 362 -8.17 9.12 8.85
N ALA A 363 -8.31 10.01 9.84
CA ALA A 363 -8.10 9.69 11.26
C ALA A 363 -9.21 8.79 11.82
N LEU A 364 -10.48 9.04 11.44
CA LEU A 364 -11.62 8.22 11.87
C LEU A 364 -11.87 7.00 10.96
N GLY A 365 -11.15 6.89 9.84
CA GLY A 365 -11.31 5.76 8.90
C GLY A 365 -12.68 5.75 8.21
N LEU A 366 -13.19 6.93 7.84
CA LEU A 366 -14.54 7.05 7.27
C LEU A 366 -14.61 6.45 5.85
N ARG A 367 -15.82 6.05 5.46
CA ARG A 367 -16.14 5.60 4.09
C ARG A 367 -16.93 6.66 3.31
N HIS A 368 -17.89 7.27 3.98
CA HIS A 368 -18.76 8.32 3.47
C HIS A 368 -18.76 9.45 4.50
N LEU A 369 -18.55 10.69 4.04
CA LEU A 369 -18.62 11.89 4.86
C LEU A 369 -19.64 12.82 4.22
N VAL A 370 -20.67 13.22 4.97
CA VAL A 370 -21.77 14.03 4.44
C VAL A 370 -21.40 15.50 4.52
N VAL A 371 -21.56 16.24 3.43
CA VAL A 371 -21.38 17.69 3.40
C VAL A 371 -22.76 18.32 3.56
N VAL A 372 -22.87 19.20 4.56
CA VAL A 372 -24.12 19.87 4.89
C VAL A 372 -24.00 21.38 4.78
N ASP A 373 -25.11 22.03 4.45
CA ASP A 373 -25.27 23.48 4.56
C ASP A 373 -25.61 23.90 6.01
N ASN A 374 -25.62 25.21 6.28
CA ASN A 374 -25.94 25.82 7.56
C ASN A 374 -27.32 25.43 8.13
N HIS A 375 -28.22 24.96 7.27
CA HIS A 375 -29.55 24.48 7.62
C HIS A 375 -29.64 22.95 7.78
N ASN A 376 -28.50 22.25 7.91
CA ASN A 376 -28.41 20.79 7.98
C ASN A 376 -29.00 20.07 6.75
N GLN A 377 -28.87 20.70 5.59
CA GLN A 377 -29.31 20.13 4.31
C GLN A 377 -28.16 19.37 3.67
N VAL A 378 -28.44 18.22 3.05
CA VAL A 378 -27.42 17.46 2.34
C VAL A 378 -27.11 18.13 1.02
N VAL A 379 -25.90 18.68 0.89
CA VAL A 379 -25.44 19.34 -0.34
C VAL A 379 -24.43 18.50 -1.13
N GLY A 380 -23.76 17.55 -0.47
CA GLY A 380 -22.77 16.71 -1.13
C GLY A 380 -22.35 15.53 -0.27
N LEU A 381 -21.62 14.60 -0.90
CA LEU A 381 -21.02 13.46 -0.21
C LEU A 381 -19.57 13.32 -0.64
N VAL A 382 -18.69 13.10 0.34
CA VAL A 382 -17.26 12.89 0.13
C VAL A 382 -16.91 11.43 0.43
N THR A 383 -16.23 10.80 -0.53
CA THR A 383 -15.72 9.44 -0.44
C THR A 383 -14.19 9.42 -0.57
N ARG A 384 -13.60 8.23 -0.42
CA ARG A 384 -12.16 8.04 -0.63
C ARG A 384 -11.71 8.44 -2.03
N LYS A 385 -12.53 8.17 -3.07
CA LYS A 385 -12.18 8.47 -4.46
C LYS A 385 -12.08 9.99 -4.67
N ASP A 386 -13.00 10.75 -4.06
CA ASP A 386 -13.04 12.21 -4.16
C ASP A 386 -11.82 12.87 -3.51
N LEU A 387 -11.34 12.32 -2.39
CA LEU A 387 -10.15 12.83 -1.70
C LEU A 387 -8.84 12.37 -2.34
N ALA A 388 -8.81 11.16 -2.91
CA ALA A 388 -7.61 10.58 -3.52
C ALA A 388 -7.28 11.12 -4.91
N ARG A 389 -8.20 11.86 -5.54
CA ARG A 389 -8.00 12.45 -6.88
C ARG A 389 -6.93 13.55 -6.89
N TYR A 390 -6.73 14.22 -5.75
CA TYR A 390 -5.84 15.36 -5.64
C TYR A 390 -4.42 14.93 -5.30
N ARG A 391 -3.47 15.30 -6.17
CA ARG A 391 -2.03 15.08 -5.93
C ARG A 391 -1.22 16.34 -6.19
N LEU A 392 -0.07 16.41 -5.54
CA LEU A 392 0.96 17.39 -5.88
C LEU A 392 1.80 16.81 -7.02
N GLY A 393 1.63 17.35 -8.23
CA GLY A 393 2.50 17.10 -9.38
C GLY A 393 3.63 18.11 -9.49
N LYS A 394 4.52 17.94 -10.46
CA LYS A 394 5.66 18.85 -10.69
C LYS A 394 5.22 20.27 -11.11
N GLY A 395 3.98 20.43 -11.57
CA GLY A 395 3.38 21.72 -11.96
C GLY A 395 2.32 22.27 -11.00
N GLY A 396 2.07 21.65 -9.83
CA GLY A 396 1.03 22.06 -8.89
C GLY A 396 0.03 20.95 -8.56
N LEU A 397 -1.21 21.31 -8.25
CA LEU A 397 -2.28 20.36 -7.94
C LEU A 397 -2.74 19.66 -9.23
N GLU A 398 -2.46 18.37 -9.36
CA GLU A 398 -2.93 17.53 -10.46
C GLU A 398 -4.16 16.74 -10.00
N GLU A 399 -5.24 16.81 -10.79
CA GLU A 399 -6.40 15.93 -10.64
C GLU A 399 -6.20 14.66 -11.46
N LEU A 400 -6.14 13.52 -10.78
CA LEU A 400 -6.12 12.22 -11.44
C LEU A 400 -7.53 11.86 -11.92
N SER A 401 -7.65 11.51 -13.20
CA SER A 401 -8.81 10.81 -13.72
C SER A 401 -8.81 9.37 -13.16
N LEU A 402 -9.33 9.20 -11.95
CA LEU A 402 -9.58 7.87 -11.39
C LEU A 402 -10.63 7.19 -12.27
N ALA A 403 -10.36 5.95 -12.69
CA ALA A 403 -11.30 5.18 -13.50
C ALA A 403 -12.67 5.14 -12.80
N GLN A 404 -13.71 5.55 -13.53
CA GLN A 404 -15.10 5.37 -13.13
C GLN A 404 -15.41 3.86 -13.24
N THR A 405 -15.13 3.12 -12.17
CA THR A 405 -15.57 1.74 -11.99
C THR A 405 -16.63 1.65 -10.90
#